data_AF-A0A8T2DXE9-F1
#
_entry.id   AF-A0A8T2DXE9-F1
#
_cell.length_a   1.000
_cell.length_b   1.000
_cell.length_c   1.000
_cell.angle_alpha   90.00
_cell.angle_beta   90.00
_cell.angle_gamma   90.00
#
_symmetry.space_group_name_H-M   'P 1'
#
loop_
_entity.id
_entity.type
_entity.pdbx_description
1 polymer ?
#
loop_
_entity_poly.entity_id
_entity_poly.type
_entity_poly.pdbx_seq_one_letter_code
_entity_poly.pdbx_strand_id
1 'polypeptide(L)'
;MDAVITQLQIQFRDYTISLYQQGFLDDQFTELKKLQDDGSPDFVAEVLSLFFEDCVKLISNMARALDKSTGTVDFGQVGASVH
;
A
#
# COMPACT_ATOMS: atom_id res chain seq x y z
N MET A 1 32.61 5.07 1.97
CA MET A 1 31.43 4.71 2.76
C MET A 1 30.39 5.82 2.64
N ASP A 2 30.78 7.07 2.93
CA ASP A 2 29.90 8.25 2.82
C ASP A 2 29.30 8.46 1.43
N ALA A 3 30.09 8.36 0.36
CA ALA A 3 29.58 8.51 -1.00
C ALA A 3 28.48 7.49 -1.37
N VAL A 4 28.57 6.27 -0.83
CA VAL A 4 27.55 5.23 -1.07
C VAL A 4 26.28 5.53 -0.27
N ILE A 5 26.40 5.97 0.98
CA ILE A 5 25.27 6.36 1.81
C ILE A 5 24.54 7.55 1.17
N THR A 6 25.28 8.57 0.73
CA THR A 6 24.71 9.72 0.02
C THR A 6 23.99 9.29 -1.26
N GLN A 7 24.57 8.36 -2.03
CA GLN A 7 23.94 7.86 -3.25
C GLN A 7 22.62 7.11 -2.96
N LEU A 8 22.58 6.29 -1.90
CA LEU A 8 21.36 5.59 -1.49
C LEU A 8 20.28 6.55 -1.02
N GLN A 9 20.64 7.60 -0.27
CA GLN A 9 19.70 8.64 0.16
C GLN A 9 19.09 9.39 -1.04
N ILE A 10 19.90 9.72 -2.05
CA ILE A 10 19.43 10.36 -3.29
C ILE A 10 18.46 9.42 -4.01
N GLN A 11 18.84 8.15 -4.22
CA GLN A 11 17.99 7.16 -4.89
C GLN A 11 16.64 6.98 -4.17
N PHE A 12 16.67 6.88 -2.84
CA PHE A 12 15.45 6.74 -2.05
C PHE A 12 14.53 7.96 -2.17
N ARG A 13 15.10 9.16 -2.11
CA ARG A 13 14.35 10.41 -2.27
C ARG A 13 13.74 10.51 -3.68
N ASP A 14 14.54 10.28 -4.71
CA ASP A 14 14.11 10.43 -6.10
C ASP A 14 13.04 9.38 -6.46
N TYR A 15 13.18 8.15 -5.96
CA TYR A 15 12.16 7.13 -6.11
C TYR A 15 10.85 7.53 -5.41
N THR A 16 10.94 8.03 -4.17
CA THR A 16 9.77 8.50 -3.42
C THR A 16 9.03 9.62 -4.18
N ILE A 17 9.76 10.61 -4.70
CA ILE A 17 9.20 11.69 -5.54
C ILE A 17 8.48 11.11 -6.76
N SER A 18 9.08 10.12 -7.43
CA SER A 18 8.48 9.49 -8.60
C SER A 18 7.14 8.80 -8.29
N LEU A 19 6.97 8.25 -7.09
CA LEU A 19 5.72 7.61 -6.66
C LEU A 19 4.59 8.63 -6.45
N TYR A 20 4.91 9.80 -5.86
CA TYR A 20 3.95 10.91 -5.76
C TYR A 20 3.56 11.46 -7.14
N GLN A 21 4.54 11.68 -8.02
CA GLN A 21 4.27 12.20 -9.36
C GLN A 21 3.39 11.28 -10.21
N GLN A 22 3.50 9.97 -10.01
CA GLN A 22 2.67 8.96 -10.68
C GLN A 22 1.30 8.77 -10.01
N GLY A 23 1.06 9.39 -8.85
CA GLY A 23 -0.19 9.26 -8.10
C GLY A 23 -0.34 7.95 -7.32
N PHE A 24 0.76 7.21 -7.10
CA PHE A 24 0.73 6.03 -6.21
C PHE A 24 0.69 6.42 -4.74
N LEU A 25 1.26 7.57 -4.39
CA LEU A 25 1.26 8.14 -3.05
C LEU A 25 0.61 9.52 -3.09
N ASP A 26 -0.07 9.87 -2.00
CA ASP A 26 -0.72 11.16 -1.80
C ASP A 26 -0.42 11.72 -0.40
N ASP A 27 -1.07 12.84 -0.07
CA ASP A 27 -0.86 13.53 1.21
C ASP A 27 -1.18 12.65 2.41
N GLN A 28 -2.06 11.63 2.29
CA GLN A 28 -2.35 10.71 3.38
C GLN A 28 -1.12 9.86 3.73
N PHE A 29 -0.33 9.43 2.75
CA PHE A 29 0.94 8.74 3.02
C PHE A 29 1.95 9.67 3.69
N THR A 30 1.95 10.97 3.36
CA THR A 30 2.77 11.98 4.05
C THR A 30 2.38 12.11 5.51
N GLU A 31 1.08 12.17 5.83
CA GLU A 31 0.62 12.21 7.22
C GLU A 31 0.97 10.92 7.98
N LEU A 32 0.83 9.76 7.35
CA LEU A 32 1.23 8.48 7.95
C LEU A 32 2.74 8.47 8.30
N LYS A 33 3.58 9.02 7.42
CA LYS A 33 5.02 9.14 7.66
C LYS A 33 5.38 10.03 8.84
N LYS A 34 4.60 11.07 9.13
CA LYS A 34 4.83 11.97 10.29
C LYS A 34 4.58 11.32 11.64
N LEU A 35 3.82 10.23 11.67
CA LEU A 35 3.55 9.46 12.90
C LEU A 35 4.71 8.53 13.28
N GLN A 36 5.65 8.29 12.35
CA GLN A 36 6.85 7.52 12.62
C GLN A 36 7.86 8.37 13.40
N ASP A 37 8.33 7.88 14.53
CA ASP A 37 9.34 8.53 15.37
C ASP A 37 10.46 7.57 15.79
N ASP A 38 11.44 8.06 16.57
CA ASP A 38 12.57 7.25 17.05
C ASP A 38 12.14 6.11 18.00
N GLY A 39 10.94 6.21 18.60
CA GLY A 39 10.35 5.15 19.44
C GLY A 39 9.62 4.08 18.62
N SER A 40 9.32 4.35 17.35
CA SER A 40 8.54 3.49 16.46
C SER A 40 9.09 3.52 15.01
N PRO A 41 10.38 3.17 14.80
CA PRO A 41 11.05 3.34 13.50
C PRO A 41 10.42 2.52 12.36
N ASP A 42 9.68 1.45 12.69
CA ASP A 42 9.07 0.55 11.71
C ASP A 42 7.57 0.80 11.48
N PHE A 43 6.98 1.81 12.15
CA PHE A 43 5.53 2.07 12.13
C PHE A 43 4.92 2.05 10.73
N VAL A 44 5.51 2.79 9.78
CA VAL A 44 4.97 2.86 8.41
C VAL A 44 5.10 1.52 7.69
N ALA A 45 6.17 0.77 7.93
CA ALA A 45 6.35 -0.55 7.33
C ALA A 45 5.32 -1.56 7.87
N GLU A 46 5.02 -1.51 9.17
CA GLU A 46 3.99 -2.34 9.80
C GLU A 46 2.59 -2.01 9.25
N VAL A 47 2.24 -0.73 9.15
CA VAL A 47 0.95 -0.29 8.60
C VAL A 47 0.79 -0.72 7.14
N LEU A 48 1.83 -0.55 6.31
CA LEU A 48 1.80 -1.00 4.92
C LEU A 48 1.68 -2.53 4.81
N SER A 49 2.34 -3.28 5.69
CA SER A 49 2.27 -4.74 5.69
C SER A 49 0.83 -5.21 5.97
N LEU A 50 0.18 -4.64 6.98
CA LEU A 50 -1.22 -4.92 7.29
C LEU A 50 -2.15 -4.54 6.12
N PHE A 51 -1.93 -3.36 5.53
CA PHE A 51 -2.69 -2.92 4.36
C PHE A 51 -2.59 -3.92 3.20
N PHE A 52 -1.38 -4.36 2.86
CA PHE A 52 -1.19 -5.33 1.77
C PHE A 52 -1.78 -6.70 2.07
N GLU A 53 -1.66 -7.19 3.31
CA GLU A 53 -2.29 -8.45 3.73
C GLU A 53 -3.81 -8.41 3.55
N ASP A 54 -4.44 -7.28 3.89
CA ASP A 54 -5.88 -7.11 3.74
C ASP A 54 -6.29 -6.91 2.28
N CYS A 55 -5.52 -6.17 1.48
CA CYS A 55 -5.76 -6.06 0.03
C CYS A 55 -5.75 -7.42 -0.67
N VAL A 56 -4.81 -8.32 -0.32
CA VAL A 56 -4.76 -9.67 -0.91
C VAL A 56 -6.05 -10.45 -0.62
N LYS A 57 -6.57 -10.36 0.62
CA LYS A 57 -7.84 -11.01 1.00
C LYS A 57 -9.02 -10.40 0.24
N LEU A 58 -9.11 -9.07 0.18
CA LEU A 58 -10.19 -8.35 -0.51
C LEU A 58 -10.22 -8.67 -2.01
N ILE A 59 -9.07 -8.62 -2.69
CA ILE A 59 -8.95 -8.95 -4.12
C ILE A 59 -9.33 -10.41 -4.36
N SER A 60 -8.89 -11.33 -3.50
CA SER A 60 -9.23 -12.76 -3.60
C SER A 60 -10.73 -13.01 -3.42
N ASN A 61 -11.35 -12.33 -2.46
CA ASN A 61 -12.79 -12.41 -2.22
C ASN A 61 -13.59 -11.85 -3.40
N MET A 62 -13.17 -10.71 -3.94
CA MET A 62 -13.77 -10.10 -5.12
C MET A 62 -13.65 -11.00 -6.35
N ALA A 63 -12.48 -11.61 -6.58
CA ALA A 63 -12.28 -12.57 -7.66
C ALA A 63 -13.24 -13.77 -7.55
N ARG A 64 -13.43 -14.30 -6.33
CA ARG A 64 -14.37 -15.40 -6.09
C ARG A 64 -15.83 -14.98 -6.32
N ALA A 65 -16.21 -13.78 -5.88
CA ALA A 65 -17.57 -13.27 -6.04
C ALA A 65 -17.93 -13.00 -7.52
N LEU A 66 -16.92 -12.65 -8.34
CA LEU A 66 -17.06 -12.44 -9.78
C LEU A 66 -16.99 -13.74 -10.60
N ASP A 67 -16.59 -14.86 -10.01
CA ASP A 67 -16.43 -16.13 -10.71
C ASP A 67 -17.78 -16.76 -11.06
N LYS A 68 -18.19 -16.54 -12.32
CA LYS A 68 -19.42 -17.09 -12.92
C LYS A 68 -19.44 -18.61 -13.01
N SER A 69 -18.29 -19.29 -12.90
CA SER A 69 -18.25 -20.76 -12.91
C SER A 69 -18.89 -21.35 -11.64
N THR A 70 -18.99 -20.55 -10.57
CA THR A 70 -19.60 -20.95 -9.29
C THR A 70 -21.09 -20.62 -9.19
N GLY A 71 -21.68 -19.97 -10.20
CA GLY A 71 -23.11 -19.61 -10.24
C GLY A 71 -23.36 -18.16 -10.68
N THR A 72 -24.42 -17.54 -10.16
CA THR A 72 -24.72 -16.13 -10.37
C THR A 72 -23.73 -15.24 -9.61
N VAL A 73 -23.27 -14.15 -10.22
CA VAL A 73 -22.35 -13.18 -9.59
C VAL A 73 -22.98 -12.59 -8.32
N ASP A 74 -22.25 -12.63 -7.21
CA ASP A 74 -22.66 -12.00 -5.95
C ASP A 74 -22.15 -10.55 -5.89
N PHE A 75 -22.95 -9.62 -6.42
CA PHE A 75 -22.63 -8.18 -6.38
C PHE A 75 -22.63 -7.60 -4.96
N GLY A 76 -23.27 -8.25 -3.99
CA GLY A 76 -23.22 -7.83 -2.59
C GLY A 76 -21.82 -8.06 -2.01
N GLN A 77 -21.25 -9.25 -2.25
CA GLN A 77 -19.88 -9.56 -1.83
C GLN A 77 -18.84 -8.72 -2.58
N VAL A 78 -19.05 -8.42 -3.86
CA VAL A 78 -18.19 -7.50 -4.62
C VAL A 78 -18.20 -6.10 -3.97
N GLY A 79 -19.38 -5.55 -3.71
CA GLY A 79 -19.51 -4.23 -3.07
C GLY A 79 -18.83 -4.16 -1.71
N ALA A 80 -18.98 -5.20 -0.89
CA ALA A 80 -18.32 -5.30 0.42
C ALA A 80 -16.79 -5.42 0.35
N SER A 81 -16.24 -5.89 -0.78
CA SER A 81 -14.78 -6.01 -0.97
C SER A 81 -14.15 -4.72 -1.52
N VAL A 82 -14.97 -3.82 -2.05
CA VAL A 82 -14.57 -2.53 -2.65
C VAL A 82 -14.73 -1.37 -1.67
N HIS A 83 -15.71 -1.44 -0.76
CA HIS A 83 -15.97 -0.41 0.23
C HIS A 83 -14.94 -0.40 1.35
#